data_AF-A0AAD0JGA1-F1
#
_entry.id   AF-A0AAD0JGA1-F1
#
_cell.length_a   1.000
_cell.length_b   1.000
_cell.length_c   1.000
_cell.angle_alpha   90.00
_cell.angle_beta   90.00
_cell.angle_gamma   90.00
#
_symmetry.space_group_name_H-M   'P 1'
#
loop_
_entity.id
_entity.type
_entity.pdbx_description
1 polymer ?
#
loop_
_entity_poly.entity_id
_entity_poly.type
_entity_poly.pdbx_seq_one_letter_code
_entity_poly.pdbx_strand_id
1 'polypeptide(L)'
;MNPLKSSQLLDILIENALRILAAGFGVNSAEASFFEVVRILREEPGLRSVFVSKVRSALSLRSPELLDSGSLPIELIELVAHEMRWPELLQIADDRMQSFFSGDRALAVSDIASRIPAAFRDDWEDREFYRHYGAGGQDSRLS
;
A
#
# COMPACT_ATOMS: atom_id res chain seq x y z
N MET A 1 -15.27 12.79 9.38
CA MET A 1 -16.03 11.55 9.72
C MET A 1 -15.76 11.22 11.21
N ASN A 2 -16.40 10.23 11.84
CA ASN A 2 -15.99 9.85 13.22
C ASN A 2 -14.68 9.05 13.13
N PRO A 3 -13.57 9.46 13.78
CA PRO A 3 -12.25 8.81 13.63
C PRO A 3 -12.26 7.29 13.87
N LEU A 4 -13.09 6.81 14.81
CA LEU A 4 -13.24 5.38 15.08
C LEU A 4 -13.87 4.64 13.90
N LYS A 5 -14.84 5.26 13.22
CA LYS A 5 -15.48 4.68 12.03
C LYS A 5 -14.54 4.66 10.84
N SER A 6 -13.72 5.70 10.66
CA SER A 6 -12.74 5.77 9.57
C SER A 6 -11.65 4.71 9.71
N SER A 7 -11.17 4.45 10.93
CA SER A 7 -10.20 3.37 11.18
C SER A 7 -10.81 1.98 10.91
N GLN A 8 -12.06 1.76 11.31
CA GLN A 8 -12.76 0.50 11.02
C GLN A 8 -12.97 0.30 9.52
N LEU A 9 -13.32 1.37 8.79
CA LEU A 9 -13.45 1.31 7.34
C LEU A 9 -12.12 0.97 6.67
N LEU A 10 -11.01 1.58 7.11
CA LEU A 10 -9.67 1.24 6.64
C LEU A 10 -9.37 -0.25 6.81
N ASP A 11 -9.66 -0.82 7.99
CA ASP A 11 -9.45 -2.24 8.26
C ASP A 11 -10.29 -3.13 7.33
N ILE A 12 -11.56 -2.79 7.11
CA ILE A 12 -12.47 -3.53 6.23
C ILE A 12 -11.96 -3.55 4.79
N LEU A 13 -11.47 -2.40 4.29
CA LEU A 13 -10.98 -2.29 2.92
C LEU A 13 -9.69 -3.08 2.71
N ILE A 14 -8.77 -3.04 3.68
CA ILE A 14 -7.54 -3.84 3.66
C ILE A 14 -7.87 -5.34 3.68
N GLU A 15 -8.75 -5.77 4.58
CA GLU A 15 -9.19 -7.16 4.70
C GLU A 15 -9.89 -7.65 3.43
N ASN A 16 -10.71 -6.81 2.80
CA ASN A 16 -11.35 -7.15 1.53
C ASN A 16 -10.32 -7.39 0.43
N ALA A 17 -9.31 -6.52 0.32
CA ALA A 17 -8.24 -6.68 -0.65
C ALA A 17 -7.42 -7.95 -0.40
N LEU A 18 -7.09 -8.25 0.86
CA LEU A 18 -6.41 -9.50 1.24
C LEU A 18 -7.20 -10.73 0.80
N ARG A 19 -8.51 -10.77 1.06
CA ARG A 19 -9.36 -11.91 0.68
C ARG A 19 -9.38 -12.14 -0.82
N ILE A 20 -9.44 -11.06 -1.60
CA ILE A 20 -9.42 -11.14 -3.07
C ILE A 20 -8.08 -11.73 -3.55
N LEU A 21 -6.96 -11.27 -2.99
CA LEU A 21 -5.63 -11.77 -3.33
C LEU A 21 -5.42 -13.22 -2.88
N ALA A 22 -5.81 -13.55 -1.66
CA ALA A 22 -5.71 -14.90 -1.09
C ALA A 22 -6.58 -15.92 -1.84
N ALA A 23 -7.69 -15.48 -2.44
CA ALA A 23 -8.52 -16.31 -3.33
C ALA A 23 -7.94 -16.48 -4.75
N GLY A 24 -6.80 -15.84 -5.05
CA GLY A 24 -6.11 -15.98 -6.34
C GLY A 24 -6.69 -15.15 -7.49
N PHE A 25 -7.59 -14.19 -7.21
CA PHE A 25 -8.18 -13.32 -8.24
C PHE A 25 -7.19 -12.26 -8.77
N GLY A 26 -6.06 -12.07 -8.08
CA GLY A 26 -5.00 -11.15 -8.49
C GLY A 26 -5.30 -9.69 -8.20
N VAL A 27 -4.31 -8.84 -8.49
CA VAL A 27 -4.27 -7.43 -8.10
C VAL A 27 -5.37 -6.61 -8.78
N ASN A 28 -5.71 -6.90 -10.04
CA ASN A 28 -6.78 -6.22 -10.79
C ASN A 28 -8.12 -6.27 -10.05
N SER A 29 -8.46 -7.40 -9.43
CA SER A 29 -9.70 -7.53 -8.68
C SER A 29 -9.67 -6.81 -7.33
N ALA A 30 -8.47 -6.64 -6.74
CA ALA A 30 -8.29 -5.95 -5.46
C ALA A 30 -8.15 -4.42 -5.62
N GLU A 31 -7.86 -3.96 -6.84
CA GLU A 31 -7.55 -2.56 -7.18
C GLU A 31 -8.58 -1.56 -6.64
N ALA A 32 -9.88 -1.84 -6.80
CA ALA A 32 -10.93 -0.95 -6.29
C ALA A 32 -10.85 -0.73 -4.76
N SER A 33 -10.47 -1.77 -4.01
CA SER A 33 -10.26 -1.65 -2.56
C SER A 33 -9.00 -0.84 -2.25
N PHE A 34 -7.95 -0.97 -3.06
CA PHE A 34 -6.73 -0.19 -2.88
C PHE A 34 -6.96 1.32 -3.07
N PHE A 35 -7.66 1.70 -4.14
CA PHE A 35 -7.98 3.11 -4.37
C PHE A 35 -8.91 3.68 -3.32
N GLU A 36 -9.84 2.88 -2.81
CA GLU A 36 -10.69 3.32 -1.71
C GLU A 36 -9.88 3.54 -0.41
N VAL A 37 -8.87 2.71 -0.14
CA VAL A 37 -7.89 2.98 0.94
C VAL A 37 -7.15 4.29 0.71
N VAL A 38 -6.60 4.52 -0.49
CA VAL A 38 -5.91 5.77 -0.84
C VAL A 38 -6.84 6.98 -0.63
N ARG A 39 -8.10 6.89 -1.08
CA ARG A 39 -9.10 7.94 -0.95
C ARG A 39 -9.32 8.31 0.53
N ILE A 40 -9.60 7.33 1.39
CA ILE A 40 -9.86 7.62 2.81
C ILE A 40 -8.62 8.13 3.54
N LEU A 41 -7.42 7.67 3.17
CA LEU A 41 -6.16 8.17 3.74
C LEU A 41 -5.89 9.64 3.38
N ARG A 42 -6.39 10.12 2.23
CA ARG A 42 -6.34 11.55 1.86
C ARG A 42 -7.34 12.38 2.64
N GLU A 43 -8.56 11.87 2.77
CA GLU A 43 -9.68 12.61 3.38
C GLU A 43 -9.57 12.71 4.91
N GLU A 44 -8.92 11.73 5.55
CA GLU A 44 -8.84 11.64 7.01
C GLU A 44 -7.36 11.57 7.44
N PRO A 45 -6.65 12.71 7.59
CA PRO A 45 -5.22 12.74 7.93
C PRO A 45 -4.85 12.00 9.22
N GLY A 46 -5.80 11.85 10.16
CA GLY A 46 -5.63 11.06 11.38
C GLY A 46 -5.37 9.56 11.13
N LEU A 47 -5.69 9.06 9.93
CA LEU A 47 -5.42 7.67 9.56
C LEU A 47 -3.96 7.42 9.15
N ARG A 48 -3.16 8.47 8.88
CA ARG A 48 -1.75 8.32 8.51
C ARG A 48 -0.97 7.52 9.55
N SER A 49 -1.08 7.90 10.82
CA SER A 49 -0.37 7.21 11.91
C SER A 49 -0.86 5.76 12.08
N VAL A 50 -2.16 5.52 11.88
CA VAL A 50 -2.76 4.18 11.93
C VAL A 50 -2.18 3.30 10.82
N PHE A 51 -2.19 3.78 9.58
CA PHE A 51 -1.66 3.03 8.44
C PHE A 51 -0.16 2.79 8.56
N VAL A 52 0.62 3.82 8.91
CA VAL A 52 2.07 3.71 9.13
C VAL A 52 2.38 2.69 10.24
N SER A 53 1.61 2.67 11.32
CA SER A 53 1.77 1.67 12.38
C SER A 53 1.54 0.25 11.85
N LYS A 54 0.51 0.05 11.02
CA LYS A 54 0.22 -1.25 10.42
C LYS A 54 1.33 -1.71 9.47
N VAL A 55 1.83 -0.81 8.62
CA VAL A 55 2.98 -1.11 7.73
C VAL A 55 4.20 -1.51 8.54
N ARG A 56 4.51 -0.78 9.61
CA ARG A 56 5.64 -1.11 10.50
C ARG A 56 5.48 -2.50 11.12
N SER A 57 4.29 -2.83 11.60
CA SER A 57 3.99 -4.17 12.13
C SER A 57 4.17 -5.25 11.07
N ALA A 58 3.63 -5.06 9.86
CA ALA A 58 3.75 -6.03 8.77
C ALA A 58 5.21 -6.26 8.34
N LEU A 59 5.99 -5.19 8.18
CA LEU A 59 7.39 -5.26 7.72
C LEU A 59 8.38 -5.69 8.81
N SER A 60 7.94 -5.78 10.07
CA SER A 60 8.74 -6.37 11.15
C SER A 60 8.82 -7.90 11.07
N LEU A 61 7.94 -8.53 10.29
CA LEU A 61 7.92 -9.98 10.09
C LEU A 61 8.94 -10.40 9.03
N ARG A 62 9.48 -11.62 9.13
CA ARG A 62 10.47 -12.12 8.17
C ARG A 62 9.90 -12.25 6.75
N SER A 63 8.66 -12.72 6.65
CA SER A 63 7.90 -12.90 5.42
C SER A 63 6.66 -11.99 5.39
N PRO A 64 6.82 -10.71 5.00
CA PRO A 64 5.71 -9.74 4.91
C PRO A 64 4.72 -10.03 3.78
N GLU A 65 5.07 -10.91 2.85
CA GLU A 65 4.25 -11.33 1.71
C GLU A 65 3.08 -12.26 2.06
N LEU A 66 3.02 -12.75 3.30
CA LEU A 66 1.95 -13.64 3.75
C LEU A 66 0.62 -12.89 3.80
N LEU A 67 -0.37 -13.40 3.06
CA LEU A 67 -1.73 -12.85 2.96
C LEU A 67 -2.65 -13.33 4.09
N ASP A 68 -2.14 -13.36 5.32
CA ASP A 68 -2.91 -13.74 6.50
C ASP A 68 -3.78 -12.58 7.02
N SER A 69 -4.78 -12.90 7.85
CA SER A 69 -5.63 -11.86 8.45
C SER A 69 -4.79 -10.92 9.33
N GLY A 70 -4.93 -9.62 9.10
CA GLY A 70 -4.14 -8.58 9.76
C GLY A 70 -2.83 -8.22 9.06
N SER A 71 -2.45 -8.92 7.98
CA SER A 71 -1.36 -8.52 7.08
C SER A 71 -1.73 -7.29 6.23
N LEU A 72 -0.78 -6.78 5.45
CA LEU A 72 -1.04 -5.74 4.45
C LEU A 72 -0.58 -6.24 3.09
N PRO A 73 -1.41 -6.13 2.03
CA PRO A 73 -0.95 -6.39 0.67
C PRO A 73 0.26 -5.51 0.34
N ILE A 74 1.32 -6.11 -0.19
CA ILE A 74 2.54 -5.38 -0.57
C ILE A 74 2.21 -4.29 -1.59
N GLU A 75 1.39 -4.63 -2.57
CA GLU A 75 0.93 -3.75 -3.65
C GLU A 75 0.18 -2.52 -3.10
N LEU A 76 -0.58 -2.69 -2.01
CA LEU A 76 -1.24 -1.57 -1.35
C LEU A 76 -0.22 -0.63 -0.68
N ILE A 77 0.82 -1.18 -0.06
CA ILE A 77 1.88 -0.39 0.58
C ILE A 77 2.62 0.44 -0.48
N GLU A 78 2.94 -0.17 -1.62
CA GLU A 78 3.57 0.51 -2.75
C GLU A 78 2.68 1.61 -3.33
N LEU A 79 1.39 1.33 -3.54
CA LEU A 79 0.45 2.34 -4.02
C LEU A 79 0.35 3.52 -3.03
N VAL A 80 0.24 3.26 -1.73
CA VAL A 80 0.20 4.34 -0.73
C VAL A 80 1.54 5.10 -0.68
N ALA A 81 2.67 4.41 -0.78
CA ALA A 81 3.98 5.03 -0.90
C ALA A 81 4.06 5.98 -2.12
N HIS A 82 3.51 5.55 -3.25
CA HIS A 82 3.45 6.35 -4.46
C HIS A 82 2.54 7.58 -4.29
N GLU A 83 1.28 7.35 -3.92
CA GLU A 83 0.24 8.38 -3.91
C GLU A 83 0.40 9.40 -2.77
N MET A 84 0.98 9.00 -1.65
CA MET A 84 1.07 9.85 -0.44
C MET A 84 2.45 10.43 -0.19
N ARG A 85 3.51 9.81 -0.73
CA ARG A 85 4.91 10.22 -0.53
C ARG A 85 5.29 10.43 0.95
N TRP A 86 4.74 9.63 1.86
CA TRP A 86 5.01 9.76 3.31
C TRP A 86 6.40 9.27 3.70
N PRO A 87 7.33 10.13 4.16
CA PRO A 87 8.72 9.75 4.45
C PRO A 87 8.85 8.64 5.50
N GLU A 88 7.87 8.44 6.37
CA GLU A 88 7.84 7.34 7.33
C GLU A 88 7.88 5.96 6.66
N LEU A 89 7.32 5.83 5.45
CA LEU A 89 7.34 4.58 4.69
C LEU A 89 8.76 4.27 4.18
N LEU A 90 9.52 5.29 3.77
CA LEU A 90 10.93 5.15 3.43
C LEU A 90 11.76 4.75 4.66
N GLN A 91 11.48 5.35 5.81
CA GLN A 91 12.15 4.98 7.05
C GLN A 91 11.89 3.52 7.42
N ILE A 92 10.64 3.04 7.31
CA ILE A 92 10.32 1.64 7.57
C ILE A 92 11.06 0.70 6.60
N ALA A 93 11.15 1.07 5.32
CA ALA A 93 11.89 0.30 4.33
C ALA A 93 13.39 0.23 4.67
N ASP A 94 14.00 1.34 5.08
CA ASP A 94 15.39 1.39 5.51
C ASP A 94 15.63 0.59 6.81
N ASP A 95 14.74 0.72 7.81
CA ASP A 95 14.79 -0.07 9.05
C ASP A 95 14.78 -1.58 8.74
N ARG A 96 13.95 -2.02 7.78
CA ARG A 96 13.89 -3.41 7.31
C ARG A 96 15.17 -3.82 6.57
N MET A 97 15.67 -2.97 5.68
CA MET A 97 16.93 -3.19 4.95
C MET A 97 18.09 -3.44 5.92
N GLN A 98 18.21 -2.61 6.96
CA GLN A 98 19.24 -2.78 7.98
C GLN A 98 19.04 -4.06 8.78
N SER A 99 17.81 -4.32 9.23
CA SER A 99 17.53 -5.43 10.17
C SER A 99 17.64 -6.81 9.53
N PHE A 100 17.22 -6.97 8.28
CA PHE A 100 17.15 -8.29 7.62
C PHE A 100 18.25 -8.52 6.59
N PHE A 101 18.83 -7.45 6.05
CA PHE A 101 19.81 -7.52 4.95
C PHE A 101 21.13 -6.83 5.30
N SER A 102 21.31 -6.36 6.55
CA SER A 102 22.52 -5.65 7.00
C SER A 102 22.89 -4.47 6.11
N GLY A 103 21.89 -3.81 5.50
CA GLY A 103 22.10 -2.69 4.58
C GLY A 103 22.43 -3.10 3.14
N ASP A 104 22.57 -4.39 2.84
CA ASP A 104 22.93 -4.86 1.50
C ASP A 104 21.71 -4.93 0.57
N ARG A 105 21.61 -3.93 -0.31
CA ARG A 105 20.54 -3.82 -1.31
C ARG A 105 20.56 -4.96 -2.33
N ALA A 106 21.71 -5.58 -2.62
CA ALA A 106 21.76 -6.68 -3.57
C ALA A 106 21.04 -7.93 -3.03
N LEU A 107 21.03 -8.13 -1.71
CA LEU A 107 20.32 -9.23 -1.06
C LEU A 107 18.80 -9.00 -0.96
N ALA A 108 18.37 -7.75 -1.04
CA ALA A 108 16.98 -7.33 -0.84
C ALA A 108 16.24 -7.03 -2.17
N VAL A 109 16.78 -7.41 -3.33
CA VAL A 109 16.25 -6.97 -4.64
C VAL A 109 14.77 -7.33 -4.86
N SER A 110 14.32 -8.45 -4.30
CA SER A 110 12.93 -8.92 -4.38
C SER A 110 12.11 -8.61 -3.12
N ASP A 111 12.70 -7.97 -2.12
CA ASP A 111 12.04 -7.63 -0.86
C ASP A 111 11.34 -6.27 -0.93
N ILE A 112 10.29 -6.11 -0.13
CA ILE A 112 9.52 -4.87 -0.01
C ILE A 112 10.38 -3.67 0.42
N ALA A 113 11.49 -3.90 1.13
CA ALA A 113 12.46 -2.86 1.49
C ALA A 113 13.10 -2.17 0.27
N SER A 114 13.21 -2.86 -0.87
CA SER A 114 13.70 -2.28 -2.13
C SER A 114 12.56 -1.70 -2.98
N ARG A 115 11.36 -2.25 -2.84
CA ARG A 115 10.18 -1.87 -3.62
C ARG A 115 9.55 -0.54 -3.17
N ILE A 116 9.45 -0.27 -1.86
CA ILE A 116 8.92 1.01 -1.35
C ILE A 116 9.70 2.21 -1.91
N PRO A 117 11.04 2.27 -1.84
CA PRO A 117 11.80 3.36 -2.45
C PRO A 117 11.59 3.49 -3.97
N ALA A 118 11.36 2.39 -4.68
CA ALA A 118 11.06 2.44 -6.11
C ALA A 118 9.68 3.07 -6.38
N ALA A 119 8.67 2.71 -5.60
CA ALA A 119 7.34 3.31 -5.67
C ALA A 119 7.33 4.82 -5.38
N PHE A 120 8.32 5.31 -4.60
CA PHE A 120 8.55 6.74 -4.32
C PHE A 120 9.04 7.56 -5.51
N ARG A 121 9.46 6.94 -6.61
CA ARG A 121 9.91 7.65 -7.80
C ARG A 121 8.74 8.04 -8.70
N ASP A 122 8.91 9.09 -9.51
CA ASP A 122 7.86 9.57 -10.42
C ASP A 122 7.68 8.67 -11.66
N ASP A 123 8.74 7.92 -11.98
CA ASP A 123 8.85 6.94 -13.07
C ASP A 123 8.55 5.50 -12.62
N TRP A 124 7.85 5.32 -11.49
CA TRP A 124 7.51 3.98 -11.01
C TRP A 124 6.74 3.19 -12.07
N GLU A 125 7.27 2.04 -12.49
CA GLU A 125 6.75 1.26 -13.63
C GLU A 125 5.31 0.80 -13.42
N ASP A 126 4.97 0.36 -12.19
CA ASP A 126 3.61 -0.08 -11.86
C ASP A 126 2.61 1.10 -11.74
N ARG A 127 3.08 2.35 -11.85
CA ARG A 127 2.18 3.50 -11.96
C ARG A 127 1.24 3.35 -13.16
N GLU A 128 1.70 2.77 -14.27
CA GLU A 128 0.86 2.60 -15.46
C GLU A 128 -0.28 1.60 -15.22
N PHE A 129 0.00 0.55 -14.45
CA PHE A 129 -0.99 -0.41 -13.98
C PHE A 129 -2.09 0.27 -13.17
N TYR A 130 -1.72 1.14 -12.22
CA TYR A 130 -2.67 1.87 -11.37
C TYR A 130 -3.31 3.11 -12.05
N ARG A 131 -2.79 3.59 -13.19
CA ARG A 131 -3.32 4.80 -13.87
C ARG A 131 -4.78 4.63 -14.34
N HIS A 132 -5.26 3.39 -14.50
CA HIS A 132 -6.55 3.08 -15.10
C HIS A 132 -7.76 3.60 -14.30
N TYR A 133 -7.61 3.88 -13.00
CA TYR A 133 -8.68 4.46 -12.18
C TYR A 133 -8.80 6.00 -12.28
N GLY A 134 -7.74 6.69 -12.72
CA GLY A 134 -7.71 8.16 -12.80
C GLY A 134 -8.40 8.76 -14.02
N ALA A 135 -8.63 7.98 -15.08
CA ALA A 135 -9.19 8.46 -16.36
C ALA A 135 -10.71 8.25 -16.51
N GLY A 136 -11.38 7.64 -15.54
CA GLY A 136 -12.82 7.29 -15.61
C GLY A 136 -13.78 8.25 -14.91
N GLY A 137 -13.31 9.40 -14.40
CA GLY A 137 -14.09 10.28 -13.52
C GLY A 137 -14.60 11.59 -14.13
N GLN A 138 -14.15 11.99 -15.31
CA GLN A 138 -14.60 13.19 -16.02
C GLN A 138 -14.46 12.99 -17.54
N ASP A 139 -15.50 12.46 -18.17
CA ASP A 139 -16.00 12.81 -19.50
C ASP A 139 -16.80 11.66 -20.10
N SER A 140 -18.11 11.68 -19.85
CA SER A 140 -19.13 11.15 -20.75
C SER A 140 -20.50 11.67 -20.30
N ARG A 141 -20.61 13.00 -20.20
CA ARG A 141 -21.89 13.69 -20.33
C ARG A 141 -21.65 14.89 -21.25
N LEU A 142 -22.33 14.83 -22.42
CA LEU A 142 -22.39 15.86 -23.47
C LEU A 142 -21.11 15.85 -24.35
N SER A 143 -21.15 15.58 -25.65
CA SER A 143 -22.16 15.84 -26.69
C SER A 143 -22.28 14.71 -27.70
#